data_AF-A0A2M7M4G0-F1
#
_entry.id   AF-A0A2M7M4G0-F1
#
_cell.length_a   1.000
_cell.length_b   1.000
_cell.length_c   1.000
_cell.angle_alpha   90.00
_cell.angle_beta   90.00
_cell.angle_gamma   90.00
#
_symmetry.space_group_name_H-M   'P 1'
#
loop_
_entity.id
_entity.type
_entity.pdbx_description
1 polymer ?
#
loop_
_entity_poly.entity_id
_entity_poly.type
_entity_poly.pdbx_seq_one_letter_code
_entity_poly.pdbx_strand_id
1 'polypeptide(L)'
;MGACEACLLLGTPEERISKRAGIKYPELTSWVKEWVKRIGKLYHINNERIKYSPEDPLFKEYDEKLREKIDEIHSLINMEYTHPERAAIMKSMREHWKGLTLFVDSPELPMDNNRAEQMLRHVVLGRKNYWGNHATWAGELTVAMFSIVQTCSIHGISPRAYLTHYL
;
A
#
# COMPACT_ATOMS: atom_id res chain seq x y z
N MET A 1 6.97 -27.00 8.70
CA MET A 1 5.65 -27.00 8.04
C MET A 1 5.30 -25.55 7.72
N GLY A 2 5.54 -24.98 6.55
CA GLY A 2 5.77 -25.53 5.22
C GLY A 2 4.64 -25.05 4.29
N ALA A 3 4.96 -24.12 3.38
CA ALA A 3 4.09 -23.29 2.53
C ALA A 3 3.46 -22.09 3.27
N CYS A 4 3.58 -20.81 2.87
CA CYS A 4 3.83 -20.23 1.56
C CYS A 4 4.37 -18.78 1.72
N GLU A 5 5.67 -18.59 1.94
CA GLU A 5 6.32 -17.25 1.95
C GLU A 5 6.56 -16.68 0.53
N ALA A 6 6.12 -17.38 -0.51
CA ALA A 6 6.38 -17.02 -1.91
C ALA A 6 5.24 -16.25 -2.62
N CYS A 7 4.04 -16.15 -2.03
CA CYS A 7 2.88 -15.48 -2.65
C CYS A 7 2.82 -13.96 -2.39
N LEU A 8 3.97 -13.32 -2.18
CA LEU A 8 4.12 -12.01 -1.51
C LEU A 8 4.29 -10.81 -2.45
N LEU A 9 4.01 -10.92 -3.75
CA LEU A 9 4.53 -9.93 -4.71
C LEU A 9 3.53 -9.14 -5.58
N LEU A 10 2.22 -9.36 -5.53
CA LEU A 10 1.30 -8.67 -6.45
C LEU A 10 -0.02 -8.26 -5.77
N GLY A 11 -0.11 -7.02 -5.30
CA GLY A 11 -1.34 -6.35 -4.85
C GLY A 11 -1.15 -5.38 -3.68
N THR A 12 -2.06 -4.40 -3.58
CA THR A 12 -2.06 -3.38 -2.52
C THR A 12 -2.27 -4.00 -1.12
N PRO A 13 -1.90 -3.32 -0.02
CA PRO A 13 -2.11 -3.83 1.35
C PRO A 13 -3.53 -4.33 1.62
N GLU A 14 -4.52 -3.61 1.12
CA GLU A 14 -5.94 -3.87 1.33
C GLU A 14 -6.43 -5.06 0.50
N GLU A 15 -5.97 -5.18 -0.75
CA GLU A 15 -6.20 -6.35 -1.59
C GLU A 15 -5.56 -7.60 -0.97
N ARG A 16 -4.41 -7.47 -0.30
CA ARG A 16 -3.74 -8.58 0.40
C ARG A 16 -4.51 -9.01 1.64
N ILE A 17 -5.05 -8.07 2.43
CA ILE A 17 -5.90 -8.37 3.58
C ILE A 17 -7.18 -9.08 3.12
N SER A 18 -7.82 -8.57 2.08
CA SER A 18 -9.03 -9.14 1.50
C SER A 18 -8.79 -10.55 0.92
N LYS A 19 -7.71 -10.74 0.14
CA LYS A 19 -7.34 -12.07 -0.39
C LYS A 19 -7.01 -13.09 0.72
N ARG A 20 -6.31 -12.68 1.78
CA ARG A 20 -6.02 -13.55 2.95
C ARG A 20 -7.30 -13.96 3.68
N ALA A 21 -8.24 -13.03 3.85
CA ALA A 21 -9.54 -13.33 4.45
C ALA A 21 -10.32 -14.35 3.62
N GLY A 22 -10.33 -14.25 2.28
CA GLY A 22 -10.99 -15.24 1.41
C GLY A 22 -10.35 -16.63 1.43
N ILE A 23 -9.02 -16.71 1.60
CA ILE A 23 -8.31 -18.00 1.73
C ILE A 23 -8.60 -18.65 3.09
N LYS A 24 -8.68 -17.84 4.16
CA LYS A 24 -8.95 -18.32 5.52
C LYS A 24 -10.43 -18.63 5.76
N TYR A 25 -11.34 -17.92 5.07
CA TYR A 25 -12.79 -18.01 5.19
C TYR A 25 -13.42 -18.15 3.79
N PRO A 26 -13.60 -19.37 3.28
CA PRO A 26 -14.11 -19.61 1.93
C PRO A 26 -15.46 -18.92 1.64
N GLU A 27 -16.33 -18.82 2.64
CA GLU A 27 -17.63 -18.13 2.61
C GLU A 27 -17.51 -16.62 2.34
N LEU A 28 -16.35 -16.01 2.61
CA LEU A 28 -16.07 -14.60 2.34
C LEU A 28 -15.54 -14.36 0.93
N THR A 29 -15.18 -15.40 0.17
CA THR A 29 -14.52 -15.27 -1.14
C THR A 29 -15.30 -14.40 -2.12
N SER A 30 -16.62 -14.57 -2.20
CA SER A 30 -17.46 -13.78 -3.10
C SER A 30 -17.45 -12.30 -2.71
N TRP A 31 -17.59 -12.01 -1.41
CA TRP A 31 -17.54 -10.67 -0.87
C TRP A 31 -16.18 -10.00 -1.10
N VAL A 32 -15.08 -10.72 -0.85
CA VAL A 32 -13.70 -10.30 -1.13
C VAL A 32 -13.51 -9.94 -2.61
N LYS A 33 -13.95 -10.82 -3.52
CA LYS A 33 -13.83 -10.59 -4.98
C LYS A 33 -14.55 -9.31 -5.41
N GLU A 34 -15.74 -9.07 -4.87
CA GLU A 34 -16.50 -7.88 -5.19
C GLU A 34 -15.81 -6.61 -4.67
N TRP A 35 -15.22 -6.65 -3.46
CA TRP A 35 -14.41 -5.53 -2.96
C TRP A 35 -13.16 -5.25 -3.80
N VAL A 36 -12.43 -6.29 -4.22
CA VAL A 36 -11.29 -6.14 -5.13
C VAL A 36 -11.73 -5.49 -6.45
N LYS A 37 -12.89 -5.89 -6.98
CA LYS A 37 -13.45 -5.27 -8.19
C LYS A 37 -13.81 -3.80 -7.99
N ARG A 38 -14.36 -3.42 -6.83
CA ARG A 38 -14.66 -2.01 -6.49
C ARG A 38 -13.39 -1.16 -6.41
N ILE A 39 -12.37 -1.65 -5.71
CA ILE A 39 -11.07 -0.97 -5.59
C ILE A 39 -10.41 -0.86 -6.97
N GLY A 40 -10.40 -1.94 -7.76
CA GLY A 40 -9.83 -1.91 -9.12
C GLY A 40 -10.50 -0.87 -10.04
N LYS A 41 -11.80 -0.61 -9.87
CA LYS A 41 -12.48 0.49 -10.58
C LYS A 41 -11.98 1.87 -10.16
N LEU A 42 -11.73 2.11 -8.87
CA LEU A 42 -11.11 3.36 -8.41
C LEU A 42 -9.74 3.57 -9.05
N TYR A 43 -8.90 2.53 -9.06
CA TYR A 43 -7.58 2.59 -9.71
C TYR A 43 -7.71 2.94 -11.20
N HIS A 44 -8.66 2.32 -11.91
CA HIS A 44 -8.85 2.62 -13.31
C HIS A 44 -9.24 4.09 -13.54
N ILE A 45 -10.20 4.61 -12.77
CA ILE A 45 -10.62 6.02 -12.89
C ILE A 45 -9.47 6.95 -12.56
N ASN A 46 -8.73 6.72 -11.46
CA ASN A 46 -7.60 7.57 -11.10
C ASN A 46 -6.45 7.49 -12.12
N ASN A 47 -6.20 6.31 -12.70
CA ASN A 47 -5.19 6.15 -13.76
C ASN A 47 -5.57 6.92 -15.03
N GLU A 48 -6.85 7.08 -15.34
CA GLU A 48 -7.29 7.98 -16.42
C GLU A 48 -7.15 9.45 -16.02
N ARG A 49 -7.53 9.80 -14.78
CA ARG A 49 -7.41 11.15 -14.22
C ARG A 49 -5.98 11.69 -14.29
N ILE A 50 -4.98 10.93 -13.83
CA ILE A 50 -3.58 11.39 -13.75
C ILE A 50 -2.88 11.54 -15.11
N LYS A 51 -3.51 11.16 -16.22
CA LYS A 51 -2.97 11.40 -17.58
C LYS A 51 -3.08 12.86 -18.00
N TYR A 52 -3.95 13.62 -17.35
CA TYR A 52 -4.26 15.00 -17.68
C TYR A 52 -3.76 15.95 -16.58
N SER A 53 -3.50 17.20 -16.96
CA SER A 53 -3.17 18.26 -15.98
C SER A 53 -4.42 18.64 -15.17
N PRO A 54 -4.30 19.10 -13.91
CA PRO A 54 -5.45 19.53 -13.10
C PRO A 54 -6.34 20.62 -13.75
N GLU A 55 -5.79 21.39 -14.68
CA GLU A 55 -6.50 22.45 -15.41
C GLU A 55 -7.35 21.91 -16.57
N ASP A 56 -7.09 20.67 -17.02
CA ASP A 56 -7.78 20.04 -18.16
C ASP A 56 -9.24 19.72 -17.80
N PRO A 57 -10.22 20.05 -18.67
CA PRO A 57 -11.61 19.64 -18.48
C PRO A 57 -11.79 18.12 -18.27
N LEU A 58 -10.97 17.29 -18.92
CA LEU A 58 -11.02 15.83 -18.76
C LEU A 58 -10.54 15.40 -17.37
N PHE A 59 -9.57 16.10 -16.78
CA PHE A 59 -9.17 15.84 -15.40
C PHE A 59 -10.35 16.04 -14.45
N LYS A 60 -11.08 17.14 -14.60
CA LYS A 60 -12.25 17.47 -13.75
C LYS A 60 -13.36 16.43 -13.90
N GLU A 61 -13.63 15.99 -15.13
CA GLU A 61 -14.62 14.93 -15.37
C GLU A 61 -14.25 13.61 -14.67
N TYR A 62 -12.98 13.20 -14.73
CA TYR A 62 -12.53 11.99 -14.02
C TYR A 62 -12.43 12.21 -12.49
N ASP A 63 -12.13 13.42 -12.04
CA ASP A 63 -12.13 13.79 -10.61
C ASP A 63 -13.53 13.68 -10.00
N GLU A 64 -14.54 14.19 -10.68
CA GLU A 64 -15.95 14.07 -10.28
C GLU A 64 -16.36 12.59 -10.18
N LYS A 65 -16.10 11.80 -11.23
CA LYS A 65 -16.37 10.35 -11.22
C LYS A 65 -15.64 9.60 -10.10
N LEU A 66 -14.39 10.01 -9.82
CA LEU A 66 -13.59 9.43 -8.74
C LEU A 66 -14.22 9.72 -7.38
N ARG A 67 -14.59 10.98 -7.12
CA ARG A 67 -15.21 11.42 -5.87
C ARG A 67 -16.55 10.74 -5.64
N GLU A 68 -17.41 10.67 -6.65
CA GLU A 68 -18.66 9.90 -6.60
C GLU A 68 -18.43 8.44 -6.21
N LYS A 69 -17.40 7.81 -6.79
CA LYS A 69 -17.10 6.41 -6.51
C LYS A 69 -16.54 6.20 -5.11
N ILE A 70 -15.77 7.17 -4.62
CA ILE A 70 -15.25 7.18 -3.24
C ILE A 70 -16.39 7.33 -2.25
N ASP A 71 -17.37 8.19 -2.51
CA ASP A 71 -18.54 8.37 -1.66
C ASP A 71 -19.42 7.11 -1.59
N GLU A 72 -19.59 6.40 -2.71
CA GLU A 72 -20.25 5.09 -2.75
C GLU A 72 -19.51 4.09 -1.84
N ILE A 73 -18.19 4.02 -1.95
CA ILE A 73 -17.35 3.11 -1.15
C ILE A 73 -17.39 3.50 0.33
N HIS A 74 -17.33 4.79 0.64
CA HIS A 74 -17.41 5.29 2.01
C HIS A 74 -18.74 4.90 2.65
N SER A 75 -19.84 5.01 1.90
CA SER A 75 -21.17 4.59 2.35
C SER A 75 -21.21 3.09 2.67
N LEU A 76 -20.63 2.25 1.80
CA LEU A 76 -20.52 0.80 2.03
C LEU A 76 -19.66 0.46 3.25
N ILE A 77 -18.55 1.17 3.47
CA ILE A 77 -17.67 0.96 4.62
C ILE A 77 -18.39 1.28 5.94
N ASN A 78 -19.28 2.26 5.94
CA ASN A 78 -20.04 2.68 7.12
C ASN A 78 -21.29 1.84 7.41
N MET A 79 -21.60 0.84 6.58
CA MET A 79 -22.67 -0.12 6.87
C MET A 79 -22.33 -1.03 8.06
N GLU A 80 -23.37 -1.61 8.67
CA GLU A 80 -23.21 -2.65 9.67
C GLU A 80 -22.98 -4.01 9.02
N TYR A 81 -21.98 -4.74 9.53
CA TYR A 81 -21.62 -6.07 9.06
C TYR A 81 -21.74 -7.08 10.19
N THR A 82 -22.52 -8.13 9.99
CA THR A 82 -22.79 -9.18 10.99
C THR A 82 -21.60 -10.12 11.18
N HIS A 83 -20.81 -10.34 10.13
CA HIS A 83 -19.66 -11.25 10.20
C HIS A 83 -18.46 -10.54 10.86
N PRO A 84 -17.83 -11.12 11.91
CA PRO A 84 -16.80 -10.45 12.70
C PRO A 84 -15.60 -10.01 11.86
N GLU A 85 -15.13 -10.85 10.92
CA GLU A 85 -14.01 -10.51 10.03
C GLU A 85 -14.36 -9.36 9.06
N ARG A 86 -15.59 -9.31 8.54
CA ARG A 86 -16.03 -8.19 7.69
C ARG A 86 -16.08 -6.91 8.50
N ALA A 87 -16.62 -6.98 9.71
CA ALA A 87 -16.68 -5.84 10.62
C ALA A 87 -15.27 -5.33 11.00
N ALA A 88 -14.31 -6.24 11.26
CA ALA A 88 -12.93 -5.88 11.57
C ALA A 88 -12.23 -5.18 10.38
N ILE A 89 -12.38 -5.71 9.16
CA ILE A 89 -11.84 -5.08 7.94
C ILE A 89 -12.44 -3.68 7.76
N MET A 90 -13.77 -3.56 7.87
CA MET A 90 -14.47 -2.28 7.67
C MET A 90 -14.11 -1.27 8.76
N LYS A 91 -13.91 -1.72 10.00
CA LYS A 91 -13.41 -0.88 11.09
C LYS A 91 -12.03 -0.31 10.77
N SER A 92 -11.10 -1.14 10.31
CA SER A 92 -9.76 -0.69 9.91
C SER A 92 -9.81 0.30 8.74
N MET A 93 -10.65 0.06 7.73
CA MET A 93 -10.87 1.01 6.63
C MET A 93 -11.39 2.36 7.13
N ARG A 94 -12.32 2.38 8.09
CA ARG A 94 -12.80 3.64 8.72
C ARG A 94 -11.69 4.37 9.47
N GLU A 95 -10.91 3.65 10.26
CA GLU A 95 -9.80 4.23 11.05
C GLU A 95 -8.74 4.87 10.16
N HIS A 96 -8.50 4.32 8.98
CA HIS A 96 -7.47 4.80 8.05
C HIS A 96 -8.00 5.62 6.86
N TRP A 97 -9.32 5.87 6.79
CA TRP A 97 -9.99 6.49 5.64
C TRP A 97 -9.30 7.76 5.14
N LYS A 98 -8.96 8.67 6.06
CA LYS A 98 -8.28 9.93 5.74
C LYS A 98 -6.96 9.73 4.98
N GLY A 99 -6.20 8.69 5.31
CA GLY A 99 -4.96 8.36 4.61
C GLY A 99 -5.20 7.74 3.24
N LEU A 100 -6.25 6.91 3.14
CA LEU A 100 -6.62 6.21 1.91
C LEU A 100 -7.16 7.15 0.83
N THR A 101 -7.75 8.29 1.19
CA THR A 101 -8.29 9.27 0.24
C THR A 101 -7.36 10.46 -0.05
N LEU A 102 -6.16 10.50 0.52
CA LEU A 102 -5.26 11.65 0.41
C LEU A 102 -4.85 11.96 -1.04
N PHE A 103 -4.70 10.94 -1.89
CA PHE A 103 -4.34 11.08 -3.31
C PHE A 103 -5.40 11.83 -4.15
N VAL A 104 -6.62 11.94 -3.64
CA VAL A 104 -7.70 12.68 -4.31
C VAL A 104 -7.40 14.17 -4.27
N ASP A 105 -6.98 14.66 -3.10
CA ASP A 105 -6.68 16.09 -2.93
C ASP A 105 -5.25 16.43 -3.41
N SER A 106 -4.35 15.45 -3.44
CA SER A 106 -2.97 15.57 -3.90
C SER A 106 -2.67 14.54 -5.02
N PRO A 107 -2.95 14.88 -6.30
CA PRO A 107 -2.79 13.96 -7.44
C PRO A 107 -1.37 13.45 -7.68
N GLU A 108 -0.36 14.14 -7.15
CA GLU A 108 1.05 13.76 -7.18
C GLU A 108 1.36 12.54 -6.30
N LEU A 109 0.47 12.21 -5.34
CA LEU A 109 0.65 11.07 -4.46
C LEU A 109 0.13 9.79 -5.13
N PRO A 110 0.90 8.68 -5.07
CA PRO A 110 0.39 7.40 -5.49
C PRO A 110 -0.75 6.92 -4.58
N MET A 111 -1.71 6.18 -5.14
CA MET A 111 -2.82 5.59 -4.38
C MET A 111 -2.38 4.52 -3.37
N ASP A 112 -1.21 3.92 -3.56
CA ASP A 112 -0.68 2.87 -2.71
C ASP A 112 0.75 3.15 -2.26
N ASN A 113 1.17 2.42 -1.24
CA ASN A 113 2.51 2.44 -0.69
C ASN A 113 3.40 1.31 -1.27
N ASN A 114 3.01 0.66 -2.38
CA ASN A 114 3.66 -0.57 -2.85
C ASN A 114 5.16 -0.35 -3.10
N ARG A 115 5.53 0.82 -3.62
CA ARG A 115 6.93 1.21 -3.83
C ARG A 115 7.71 1.21 -2.52
N ALA A 116 7.16 1.82 -1.46
CA ALA A 116 7.80 1.88 -0.15
C ALA A 116 7.94 0.48 0.46
N GLU A 117 6.90 -0.36 0.35
CA GLU A 117 6.95 -1.73 0.85
C GLU A 117 7.95 -2.60 0.09
N GLN A 118 8.02 -2.45 -1.23
CA GLN A 118 9.00 -3.15 -2.07
C GLN A 118 10.42 -2.79 -1.66
N MET A 119 10.69 -1.51 -1.36
CA MET A 119 11.99 -1.05 -0.86
C MET A 119 12.32 -1.67 0.51
N LEU A 120 11.34 -1.70 1.43
CA LEU A 120 11.51 -2.31 2.76
C LEU A 120 11.71 -3.83 2.71
N ARG A 121 11.23 -4.50 1.66
CA ARG A 121 11.30 -5.97 1.53
C ARG A 121 12.73 -6.49 1.61
N HIS A 122 13.70 -5.78 1.03
CA HIS A 122 15.10 -6.17 1.07
C HIS A 122 15.65 -6.18 2.50
N VAL A 123 15.26 -5.20 3.32
CA VAL A 123 15.63 -5.10 4.74
C VAL A 123 15.04 -6.26 5.54
N VAL A 124 13.75 -6.53 5.33
CA VAL A 124 13.02 -7.60 6.04
C VAL A 124 13.58 -8.98 5.70
N LEU A 125 13.89 -9.25 4.42
CA LEU A 125 14.53 -10.49 4.00
C LEU A 125 15.94 -10.62 4.59
N GLY A 126 16.69 -9.51 4.62
CA GLY A 126 18.02 -9.46 5.22
C GLY A 126 18.04 -9.88 6.69
N ARG A 127 16.97 -9.60 7.45
CA ARG A 127 16.88 -9.96 8.89
C ARG A 127 17.15 -11.44 9.16
N LYS A 128 16.75 -12.33 8.25
CA LYS A 128 17.03 -13.78 8.37
C LYS A 128 18.51 -14.11 8.09
N ASN A 129 19.22 -13.29 7.31
CA ASN A 129 20.62 -13.52 6.93
C ASN A 129 21.61 -13.10 8.03
N TYR A 130 21.36 -11.98 8.71
CA TYR A 130 22.23 -11.49 9.79
C TYR A 130 21.68 -11.76 11.20
N TRP A 131 20.63 -12.60 11.31
CA TRP A 131 19.97 -12.97 12.58
C TRP A 131 19.48 -11.79 13.43
N GLY A 132 19.16 -10.68 12.78
CA GLY A 132 18.65 -9.48 13.45
C GLY A 132 19.68 -8.76 14.31
N ASN A 133 19.19 -7.76 15.04
CA ASN A 133 19.99 -6.93 15.93
C ASN A 133 19.75 -7.37 17.37
N HIS A 134 20.82 -7.58 18.14
CA HIS A 134 20.77 -8.04 19.53
C HIS A 134 20.91 -6.89 20.55
N ALA A 135 21.06 -5.66 20.05
CA ALA A 135 21.13 -4.45 20.85
C ALA A 135 20.32 -3.34 20.17
N THR A 136 19.75 -2.44 20.97
CA THR A 136 18.94 -1.30 20.49
C THR A 136 19.74 -0.37 19.59
N TRP A 137 20.96 -0.01 20.00
CA TRP A 137 21.86 0.84 19.21
C TRP A 137 22.21 0.24 17.85
N ALA A 138 22.36 -1.09 17.77
CA ALA A 138 22.61 -1.78 16.50
C ALA A 138 21.38 -1.73 15.59
N GLY A 139 20.17 -1.75 16.17
CA GLY A 139 18.92 -1.50 15.48
C GLY A 139 18.86 -0.11 14.86
N GLU A 140 19.13 0.92 15.66
CA GLU A 140 19.14 2.32 15.21
C GLU A 140 20.17 2.53 14.09
N LEU A 141 21.38 2.00 14.25
CA LEU A 141 22.42 2.04 13.23
C LEU A 141 21.97 1.37 11.93
N THR A 142 21.33 0.20 12.03
CA THR A 142 20.82 -0.53 10.87
C THR A 142 19.78 0.28 10.11
N VAL A 143 18.85 0.93 10.82
CA VAL A 143 17.83 1.81 10.21
C VAL A 143 18.47 3.00 9.51
N ALA A 144 19.46 3.63 10.14
CA ALA A 144 20.20 4.75 9.55
C ALA A 144 20.95 4.32 8.27
N MET A 145 21.67 3.20 8.33
CA MET A 145 22.41 2.67 7.18
C MET A 145 21.50 2.31 6.01
N PHE A 146 20.39 1.62 6.27
CA PHE A 146 19.42 1.30 5.20
C PHE A 146 18.80 2.56 4.60
N SER A 147 18.50 3.57 5.41
CA SER A 147 17.99 4.86 4.92
C SER A 147 18.99 5.51 3.96
N ILE A 148 20.28 5.58 4.34
CA ILE A 148 21.34 6.15 3.49
C ILE A 148 21.49 5.38 2.17
N VAL A 149 21.61 4.05 2.25
CA VAL A 149 21.78 3.19 1.07
C VAL A 149 20.58 3.31 0.13
N GLN A 150 19.37 3.34 0.69
CA GLN A 150 18.14 3.46 -0.10
C GLN A 150 18.03 4.83 -0.77
N THR A 151 18.37 5.92 -0.08
CA THR A 151 18.45 7.26 -0.67
C THR A 151 19.46 7.30 -1.81
N CYS A 152 20.67 6.75 -1.62
CA CYS A 152 21.66 6.63 -2.69
C CYS A 152 21.09 5.88 -3.91
N SER A 153 20.40 4.77 -3.69
CA SER A 153 19.77 3.99 -4.76
C SER A 153 18.67 4.76 -5.49
N ILE A 154 17.86 5.57 -4.80
CA ILE A 154 16.81 6.41 -5.43
C ILE A 154 17.45 7.48 -6.33
N HIS A 155 18.58 8.04 -5.92
CA HIS A 155 19.29 9.08 -6.67
C HIS A 155 20.32 8.56 -7.69
N GLY A 156 20.46 7.24 -7.85
CA GLY A 156 21.45 6.65 -8.75
C GLY A 156 22.91 6.85 -8.31
N ILE A 157 23.14 7.15 -7.03
CA ILE A 157 24.46 7.36 -6.45
C ILE A 157 24.98 6.02 -5.93
N SER A 158 26.25 5.70 -6.19
CA SER A 158 26.87 4.51 -5.60
C SER A 158 26.97 4.65 -4.07
N PRO A 159 26.34 3.77 -3.28
CA PRO A 159 26.41 3.84 -1.82
C PRO A 159 27.86 3.74 -1.32
N ARG A 160 28.71 2.97 -2.01
CA ARG A 160 30.14 2.85 -1.68
C ARG A 160 30.85 4.18 -1.85
N ALA A 161 30.63 4.87 -2.97
CA ALA A 161 31.25 6.17 -3.23
C ALA A 161 30.78 7.22 -2.21
N TYR A 162 29.47 7.22 -1.90
CA TYR A 162 28.89 8.13 -0.91
C TYR A 162 29.51 7.93 0.49
N LEU A 163 29.57 6.69 0.98
CA LEU A 163 30.14 6.38 2.29
C LEU A 163 31.66 6.66 2.35
N THR A 164 32.39 6.41 1.26
CA THR A 164 33.83 6.70 1.18
C THR A 164 34.12 8.20 1.16
N HIS A 165 33.19 9.02 0.64
CA HIS A 165 33.34 10.46 0.66
C HIS A 165 33.06 11.07 2.04
N TYR A 166 32.16 10.46 2.80
CA TYR A 166 31.76 10.93 4.12
C TYR A 166 32.75 10.55 5.24
N LEU A 167 33.34 9.35 5.16
CA LEU A 167 34.31 8.81 6.12
C LEU A 167 35.74 9.26 5.83
#